data_AF-A0A3M1YPM6-F1
#
_entry.id   AF-A0A3M1YPM6-F1
#
_cell.length_a   1.000
_cell.length_b   1.000
_cell.length_c   1.000
_cell.angle_alpha   90.00
_cell.angle_beta   90.00
_cell.angle_gamma   90.00
#
_symmetry.space_group_name_H-M   'P 1'
#
loop_
_entity.id
_entity.type
_entity.pdbx_description
1 polymer ?
#
loop_
_entity_poly.entity_id
_entity_poly.type
_entity_poly.pdbx_seq_one_letter_code
_entity_poly.pdbx_strand_id
1 'polypeptide(L)'
;GDYDQDGDLDLFVGGRILPQKYPYPPRSYVLRNDGGKFTDVTESVAPELATRGLVTSAVWSDFDGDKDPDLFVVGEWMPIAVFENDGGHFTEITENKGLGNTTGWWFKIVENDFDGDGDPDYVVGNIGLNHKFTATEEKPFNVYCSDFDSTGTLDIVLAYYLDKDLVPVRGRDCSSEQMPFITEKFPTFEDFGEATLPEILGDKINTSLHYEAKLFASVYLENTGTGFEIHPLPTLAQLSAVTSIIPHDFNGDGHTDLVLAGNMYQTEVETSRADANLGLFLTGDGHGNFEPMEWTQSGFFAPGDVKDARFLNGKIVVVARNNDRTLVFRLSKEAL
;
A
#
# COMPACT_ATOMS: atom_id res chain seq x y z
N GLY A 1 0.26 -0.72 -19.80
CA GLY A 1 -0.75 -0.16 -20.69
C GLY A 1 -0.12 -0.07 -22.05
N ASP A 2 -0.79 0.57 -22.99
CA ASP A 2 -0.19 1.06 -24.24
C ASP A 2 -0.10 2.57 -24.06
N TYR A 3 0.99 3.04 -23.42
CA TYR A 3 1.00 4.41 -22.85
C TYR A 3 1.27 5.49 -23.90
N ASP A 4 1.93 5.12 -25.01
CA ASP A 4 2.17 6.01 -26.15
C ASP A 4 1.20 5.74 -27.32
N GLN A 5 0.20 4.88 -27.11
CA GLN A 5 -0.88 4.57 -28.05
C GLN A 5 -0.39 4.05 -29.41
N ASP A 6 0.74 3.34 -29.42
CA ASP A 6 1.32 2.79 -30.65
C ASP A 6 0.78 1.41 -31.02
N GLY A 7 -0.03 0.81 -30.14
CA GLY A 7 -0.71 -0.47 -30.31
C GLY A 7 0.03 -1.65 -29.67
N ASP A 8 1.23 -1.45 -29.14
CA ASP A 8 1.97 -2.46 -28.38
C ASP A 8 1.83 -2.22 -26.87
N LEU A 9 1.75 -3.29 -26.08
CA LEU A 9 1.66 -3.16 -24.61
C LEU A 9 3.04 -2.91 -23.99
N ASP A 10 3.16 -1.81 -23.26
CA ASP A 10 4.30 -1.41 -22.45
C ASP A 10 4.24 -1.92 -21.01
N LEU A 11 5.36 -1.76 -20.30
CA LEU A 11 5.50 -2.20 -18.92
C LEU A 11 5.92 -1.05 -17.99
N PHE A 12 5.19 -0.92 -16.89
CA PHE A 12 5.72 -0.30 -15.69
C PHE A 12 6.23 -1.41 -14.76
N VAL A 13 7.45 -1.24 -14.24
CA VAL A 13 8.07 -2.16 -13.28
C VAL A 13 8.37 -1.39 -11.99
N GLY A 14 7.52 -1.61 -10.99
CA GLY A 14 7.69 -1.02 -9.66
C GLY A 14 8.85 -1.63 -8.90
N GLY A 15 9.76 -0.77 -8.42
CA GLY A 15 10.80 -1.18 -7.50
C GLY A 15 10.26 -1.23 -6.07
N ARG A 16 10.45 -2.37 -5.37
CA ARG A 16 10.01 -2.51 -3.97
C ARG A 16 11.11 -2.52 -2.91
N ILE A 17 12.13 -3.38 -3.01
CA ILE A 17 13.12 -3.57 -1.93
C ILE A 17 14.54 -3.62 -2.48
N LEU A 18 15.44 -2.82 -1.90
CA LEU A 18 16.88 -3.03 -1.98
C LEU A 18 17.35 -3.86 -0.78
N PRO A 19 17.99 -5.02 -0.99
CA PRO A 19 18.50 -5.84 0.12
C PRO A 19 19.38 -5.03 1.07
N GLN A 20 19.12 -5.16 2.37
CA GLN A 20 19.86 -4.47 3.46
C GLN A 20 19.79 -2.93 3.42
N LYS A 21 18.88 -2.35 2.62
CA LYS A 21 18.73 -0.90 2.50
C LYS A 21 17.29 -0.42 2.69
N TYR A 22 16.44 -1.17 3.38
CA TYR A 22 15.13 -0.64 3.75
C TYR A 22 15.30 0.60 4.66
N PRO A 23 14.49 1.67 4.51
CA PRO A 23 13.39 1.85 3.56
C PRO A 23 13.77 2.60 2.27
N TYR A 24 15.04 2.62 1.85
CA TYR A 24 15.44 3.32 0.62
C TYR A 24 14.71 2.76 -0.61
N PRO A 25 14.08 3.62 -1.43
CA PRO A 25 13.36 3.20 -2.61
C PRO A 25 14.33 2.69 -3.69
N PRO A 26 14.17 1.46 -4.20
CA PRO A 26 14.84 1.03 -5.42
C PRO A 26 14.32 1.82 -6.63
N ARG A 27 15.02 1.66 -7.76
CA ARG A 27 14.58 2.23 -9.02
C ARG A 27 13.32 1.52 -9.55
N SER A 28 12.33 2.29 -9.98
CA SER A 28 11.21 1.84 -10.84
C SER A 28 11.48 2.19 -12.30
N TYR A 29 10.80 1.49 -13.22
CA TYR A 29 11.06 1.59 -14.66
C TYR A 29 9.78 1.74 -15.48
N VAL A 30 9.84 2.54 -16.53
CA VAL A 30 8.92 2.50 -17.67
C VAL A 30 9.68 1.92 -18.86
N LEU A 31 9.16 0.83 -19.40
CA LEU A 31 9.74 0.10 -20.51
C LEU A 31 8.81 0.19 -21.72
N ARG A 32 9.21 0.97 -22.73
CA ARG A 32 8.50 1.03 -24.00
C ARG A 32 8.73 -0.24 -24.81
N ASN A 33 7.67 -0.79 -25.39
CA ASN A 33 7.69 -2.01 -26.16
C ASN A 33 7.68 -1.71 -27.67
N ASP A 34 8.85 -1.80 -28.32
CA ASP A 34 8.95 -1.66 -29.77
C ASP A 34 8.84 -3.05 -30.45
N GLY A 35 7.64 -3.61 -30.60
CA GLY A 35 7.41 -4.90 -31.27
C GLY A 35 8.04 -6.12 -30.58
N GLY A 36 8.00 -6.16 -29.25
CA GLY A 36 8.59 -7.19 -28.39
C GLY A 36 9.99 -6.85 -27.86
N LYS A 37 10.52 -5.67 -28.17
CA LYS A 37 11.79 -5.16 -27.67
C LYS A 37 11.56 -4.06 -26.66
N PHE A 38 11.90 -4.33 -25.39
CA PHE A 38 11.74 -3.37 -24.31
C PHE A 38 12.94 -2.40 -24.21
N THR A 39 12.65 -1.10 -24.18
CA THR A 39 13.62 -0.03 -23.97
C THR A 39 13.26 0.75 -22.70
N ASP A 40 14.20 0.89 -21.77
CA ASP A 40 14.02 1.75 -20.59
C ASP A 40 14.00 3.22 -21.01
N VAL A 41 12.83 3.85 -20.87
CA VAL A 41 12.56 5.24 -21.25
C VAL A 41 12.28 6.12 -20.04
N THR A 42 12.44 5.59 -18.82
CA THR A 42 12.01 6.23 -17.57
C THR A 42 12.55 7.65 -17.42
N GLU A 43 13.84 7.90 -17.68
CA GLU A 43 14.43 9.23 -17.53
C GLU A 43 13.84 10.27 -18.49
N SER A 44 13.36 9.84 -19.67
CA SER A 44 12.78 10.73 -20.67
C SER A 44 11.29 10.97 -20.48
N VAL A 45 10.55 9.99 -19.98
CA VAL A 45 9.08 10.06 -19.91
C VAL A 45 8.56 10.26 -18.50
N ALA A 46 9.26 9.78 -17.48
CA ALA A 46 8.78 9.80 -16.09
C ALA A 46 9.94 9.78 -15.08
N PRO A 47 10.82 10.80 -15.06
CA PRO A 47 11.98 10.81 -14.15
C PRO A 47 11.57 10.74 -12.68
N GLU A 48 10.41 11.29 -12.31
CA GLU A 48 9.88 11.29 -10.94
C GLU A 48 9.45 9.89 -10.45
N LEU A 49 8.98 9.03 -11.36
CA LEU A 49 8.64 7.64 -11.04
C LEU A 49 9.85 6.82 -10.57
N ALA A 50 11.05 7.18 -11.04
CA ALA A 50 12.24 6.36 -10.87
C ALA A 50 12.53 6.04 -9.40
N THR A 51 12.24 6.93 -8.46
CA THR A 51 12.53 6.71 -7.02
C THR A 51 11.35 7.04 -6.11
N ARG A 52 10.11 6.91 -6.63
CA ARG A 52 8.94 7.46 -5.95
C ARG A 52 8.57 6.79 -4.61
N GLY A 53 8.94 5.53 -4.41
CA GLY A 53 8.68 4.80 -3.17
C GLY A 53 8.94 3.30 -3.27
N LEU A 54 8.48 2.55 -2.27
CA LEU A 54 8.58 1.10 -2.20
C LEU A 54 7.32 0.48 -2.82
N VAL A 55 7.29 0.41 -4.15
CA VAL A 55 6.08 0.11 -4.94
C VAL A 55 5.60 -1.33 -4.71
N THR A 56 4.30 -1.49 -4.43
CA THR A 56 3.64 -2.78 -4.23
C THR A 56 2.61 -3.09 -5.30
N SER A 57 1.97 -2.06 -5.87
CA SER A 57 0.95 -2.20 -6.92
C SER A 57 0.89 -0.94 -7.78
N ALA A 58 0.43 -1.11 -9.01
CA ALA A 58 0.11 -0.02 -9.91
C ALA A 58 -1.06 -0.41 -10.82
N VAL A 59 -1.79 0.57 -11.33
CA VAL A 59 -2.82 0.39 -12.35
C VAL A 59 -2.67 1.45 -13.42
N TRP A 60 -2.83 1.03 -14.68
CA TRP A 60 -2.96 1.92 -15.82
C TRP A 60 -4.44 2.28 -15.94
N SER A 61 -4.77 3.56 -15.99
CA SER A 61 -6.15 4.06 -15.98
C SER A 61 -6.28 5.28 -16.88
N ASP A 62 -7.45 5.51 -17.46
CA ASP A 62 -7.81 6.75 -18.17
C ASP A 62 -8.69 7.57 -17.22
N PHE A 63 -8.08 8.16 -16.18
CA PHE A 63 -8.86 8.65 -15.04
C PHE A 63 -9.55 9.99 -15.32
N ASP A 64 -9.03 10.75 -16.28
CA ASP A 64 -9.57 12.05 -16.68
C ASP A 64 -10.41 11.98 -17.98
N GLY A 65 -10.46 10.81 -18.62
CA GLY A 65 -11.26 10.54 -19.81
C GLY A 65 -10.69 11.11 -21.11
N ASP A 66 -9.41 11.47 -21.13
CA ASP A 66 -8.73 11.99 -22.31
C ASP A 66 -8.28 10.90 -23.31
N LYS A 67 -8.39 9.63 -22.89
CA LYS A 67 -8.13 8.39 -23.63
C LYS A 67 -6.67 7.98 -23.73
N ASP A 68 -5.75 8.66 -23.05
CA ASP A 68 -4.42 8.12 -22.81
C ASP A 68 -4.33 7.47 -21.42
N PRO A 69 -3.45 6.46 -21.22
CA PRO A 69 -3.41 5.75 -19.95
C PRO A 69 -2.45 6.44 -18.98
N ASP A 70 -3.02 7.07 -17.98
CA ASP A 70 -2.38 7.50 -16.75
C ASP A 70 -1.89 6.31 -15.91
N LEU A 71 -1.10 6.64 -14.88
CA LEU A 71 -0.55 5.65 -13.97
C LEU A 71 -0.79 6.00 -12.51
N PHE A 72 -1.48 5.11 -11.80
CA PHE A 72 -1.54 5.13 -10.34
C PHE A 72 -0.50 4.17 -9.78
N VAL A 73 0.27 4.65 -8.80
CA VAL A 73 1.31 3.86 -8.13
C VAL A 73 1.13 3.94 -6.63
N VAL A 74 1.09 2.76 -5.98
CA VAL A 74 0.96 2.66 -4.53
C VAL A 74 2.06 1.79 -3.94
N GLY A 75 2.42 2.05 -2.70
CA GLY A 75 3.50 1.36 -2.01
C GLY A 75 3.60 1.72 -0.54
N GLU A 76 4.67 1.25 0.08
CA GLU A 76 4.96 1.55 1.48
C GLU A 76 5.64 2.92 1.58
N TRP A 77 5.22 3.72 2.58
CA TRP A 77 5.77 5.04 2.89
C TRP A 77 5.64 6.07 1.76
N MET A 78 4.63 5.90 0.91
CA MET A 78 4.29 6.85 -0.15
C MET A 78 2.77 7.10 -0.17
N PRO A 79 2.31 8.25 -0.69
CA PRO A 79 0.90 8.47 -0.97
C PRO A 79 0.42 7.54 -2.09
N ILE A 80 -0.89 7.52 -2.30
CA ILE A 80 -1.48 7.03 -3.55
C ILE A 80 -1.06 8.03 -4.63
N ALA A 81 -0.01 7.70 -5.38
CA ALA A 81 0.61 8.62 -6.33
C ALA A 81 -0.05 8.51 -7.70
N VAL A 82 -0.30 9.66 -8.33
CA VAL A 82 -0.97 9.77 -9.64
C VAL A 82 -0.05 10.47 -10.61
N PHE A 83 0.15 9.84 -11.76
CA PHE A 83 0.95 10.36 -12.86
C PHE A 83 0.05 10.52 -14.08
N GLU A 84 -0.22 11.78 -14.42
CA GLU A 84 -0.96 12.16 -15.63
C GLU A 84 -0.06 11.92 -16.84
N ASN A 85 -0.59 11.24 -17.85
CA ASN A 85 0.07 11.08 -19.13
C ASN A 85 -0.40 12.21 -20.06
N ASP A 86 0.54 12.88 -20.72
CA ASP A 86 0.24 13.86 -21.76
C ASP A 86 1.06 13.48 -23.00
N GLY A 87 0.46 12.61 -23.82
CA GLY A 87 1.06 12.19 -25.09
C GLY A 87 2.38 11.43 -24.92
N GLY A 88 2.46 10.57 -23.90
CA GLY A 88 3.61 9.70 -23.61
C GLY A 88 4.60 10.28 -22.59
N HIS A 89 4.27 11.40 -21.95
CA HIS A 89 5.06 12.03 -20.90
C HIS A 89 4.26 12.09 -19.60
N PHE A 90 4.84 11.60 -18.51
CA PHE A 90 4.19 11.53 -17.22
C PHE A 90 4.59 12.69 -16.31
N THR A 91 3.58 13.31 -15.70
CA THR A 91 3.75 14.35 -14.67
C THR A 91 3.07 13.90 -13.37
N GLU A 92 3.77 13.99 -12.23
CA GLU A 92 3.13 13.70 -10.94
C GLU A 92 2.15 14.82 -10.57
N ILE A 93 0.88 14.45 -10.38
CA ILE A 93 -0.23 15.37 -10.04
C ILE A 93 -0.91 14.98 -8.72
N THR A 94 -0.25 14.14 -7.91
CA THR A 94 -0.76 13.61 -6.63
C THR A 94 -1.33 14.69 -5.70
N GLU A 95 -0.61 15.81 -5.53
CA GLU A 95 -1.09 16.91 -4.66
C GLU A 95 -2.29 17.63 -5.26
N ASN A 96 -2.28 17.87 -6.58
CA ASN A 96 -3.34 18.55 -7.31
C ASN A 96 -4.67 17.78 -7.25
N LYS A 97 -4.60 16.45 -7.12
CA LYS A 97 -5.77 15.57 -7.00
C LYS A 97 -6.20 15.30 -5.55
N GLY A 98 -5.62 16.00 -4.57
CA GLY A 98 -6.01 15.90 -3.16
C GLY A 98 -5.40 14.70 -2.42
N LEU A 99 -4.43 14.01 -3.01
CA LEU A 99 -3.88 12.75 -2.47
C LEU A 99 -2.57 12.94 -1.70
N GLY A 100 -2.05 14.16 -1.57
CA GLY A 100 -0.76 14.44 -0.92
C GLY A 100 -0.66 13.98 0.55
N ASN A 101 -1.78 13.83 1.25
CA ASN A 101 -1.83 13.39 2.66
C ASN A 101 -2.14 11.89 2.83
N THR A 102 -2.13 11.11 1.75
CA THR A 102 -2.49 9.68 1.78
C THR A 102 -1.29 8.75 2.05
N THR A 103 -0.18 9.25 2.59
CA THR A 103 0.99 8.39 2.80
C THR A 103 0.64 7.23 3.73
N GLY A 104 0.88 6.01 3.27
CA GLY A 104 0.42 4.80 3.96
C GLY A 104 1.30 3.59 3.68
N TRP A 105 0.82 2.41 4.07
CA TRP A 105 1.42 1.12 3.77
C TRP A 105 0.53 0.37 2.78
N TRP A 106 0.49 0.89 1.56
CA TRP A 106 -0.38 0.38 0.52
C TRP A 106 0.17 -0.91 -0.09
N PHE A 107 -0.72 -1.85 -0.40
CA PHE A 107 -0.36 -3.18 -0.93
C PHE A 107 -1.03 -3.51 -2.25
N LYS A 108 -2.21 -2.94 -2.52
CA LYS A 108 -2.97 -3.25 -3.73
C LYS A 108 -3.81 -2.05 -4.14
N ILE A 109 -3.88 -1.81 -5.44
CA ILE A 109 -4.88 -0.92 -6.05
C ILE A 109 -5.60 -1.70 -7.15
N VAL A 110 -6.90 -1.45 -7.30
CA VAL A 110 -7.71 -1.90 -8.44
C VAL A 110 -8.62 -0.76 -8.88
N GLU A 111 -8.93 -0.76 -10.16
CA GLU A 111 -9.84 0.18 -10.80
C GLU A 111 -11.19 -0.49 -11.08
N ASN A 112 -12.27 0.25 -10.90
CA ASN A 112 -13.61 -0.09 -11.37
C ASN A 112 -14.52 1.15 -11.31
N ASP A 113 -15.69 1.09 -11.92
CA ASP A 113 -16.76 2.07 -11.72
C ASP A 113 -17.63 1.57 -10.54
N PHE A 114 -17.38 2.09 -9.33
CA PHE A 114 -18.01 1.58 -8.10
C PHE A 114 -19.28 2.34 -7.72
N ASP A 115 -19.47 3.56 -8.22
CA ASP A 115 -20.67 4.38 -8.01
C ASP A 115 -21.59 4.49 -9.24
N GLY A 116 -21.22 3.84 -10.35
CA GLY A 116 -22.02 3.69 -11.55
C GLY A 116 -22.15 4.96 -12.39
N ASP A 117 -21.28 5.95 -12.19
CA ASP A 117 -21.33 7.23 -12.90
C ASP A 117 -20.64 7.20 -14.27
N GLY A 118 -19.87 6.14 -14.53
CA GLY A 118 -19.21 5.85 -15.79
C GLY A 118 -17.77 6.37 -15.89
N ASP A 119 -17.21 6.90 -14.80
CA ASP A 119 -15.78 7.19 -14.67
C ASP A 119 -15.06 6.09 -13.83
N PRO A 120 -13.71 6.03 -13.88
CA PRO A 120 -12.97 5.04 -13.10
C PRO A 120 -12.68 5.51 -11.67
N ASP A 121 -13.16 4.73 -10.72
CA ASP A 121 -12.82 4.79 -9.31
C ASP A 121 -11.78 3.75 -8.91
N TYR A 122 -11.35 3.78 -7.63
CA TYR A 122 -10.35 2.84 -7.12
C TYR A 122 -10.67 2.29 -5.75
N VAL A 123 -10.23 1.06 -5.50
CA VAL A 123 -10.12 0.53 -4.14
C VAL A 123 -8.66 0.22 -3.86
N VAL A 124 -8.17 0.74 -2.72
CA VAL A 124 -6.78 0.66 -2.32
C VAL A 124 -6.64 -0.05 -0.97
N GLY A 125 -5.95 -1.19 -0.99
CA GLY A 125 -5.68 -2.01 0.18
C GLY A 125 -4.44 -1.52 0.93
N ASN A 126 -4.58 -1.34 2.25
CA ASN A 126 -3.55 -0.87 3.17
C ASN A 126 -3.28 -1.92 4.27
N ILE A 127 -2.46 -1.59 5.27
CA ILE A 127 -2.16 -2.44 6.44
C ILE A 127 -3.38 -2.68 7.36
N GLY A 128 -4.37 -1.79 7.32
CA GLY A 128 -5.57 -1.85 8.15
C GLY A 128 -5.41 -1.16 9.50
N LEU A 129 -6.54 -0.91 10.16
CA LEU A 129 -6.61 -0.20 11.44
C LEU A 129 -6.41 -1.12 12.65
N ASN A 130 -6.49 -2.44 12.47
CA ASN A 130 -6.21 -3.44 13.51
C ASN A 130 -4.75 -3.93 13.40
N HIS A 131 -3.82 -3.02 13.62
CA HIS A 131 -2.39 -3.30 13.62
C HIS A 131 -1.73 -2.74 14.89
N LYS A 132 -0.56 -3.27 15.26
CA LYS A 132 0.22 -2.77 16.41
C LYS A 132 0.52 -1.27 16.29
N PHE A 133 0.67 -0.81 15.06
CA PHE A 133 0.95 0.58 14.72
C PHE A 133 -0.31 1.25 14.21
N THR A 134 -0.48 2.52 14.58
CA THR A 134 -1.53 3.39 14.07
C THR A 134 -0.89 4.64 13.46
N ALA A 135 -1.59 5.25 12.51
CA ALA A 135 -1.17 6.46 11.85
C ALA A 135 -2.39 7.34 11.60
N THR A 136 -2.26 8.63 11.92
CA THR A 136 -3.18 9.70 11.51
C THR A 136 -2.39 10.89 11.00
N GLU A 137 -3.06 11.88 10.41
CA GLU A 137 -2.39 13.12 9.99
C GLU A 137 -1.80 13.88 11.20
N GLU A 138 -2.48 13.88 12.34
CA GLU A 138 -2.01 14.54 13.57
C GLU A 138 -0.90 13.78 14.28
N LYS A 139 -0.89 12.44 14.15
CA LYS A 139 0.09 11.54 14.77
C LYS A 139 0.57 10.53 13.74
N PRO A 140 1.45 10.94 12.80
CA PRO A 140 1.96 10.03 11.81
C PRO A 140 2.84 8.96 12.44
N PHE A 141 2.89 7.80 11.79
CA PHE A 141 3.87 6.76 12.09
C PHE A 141 5.15 7.05 11.32
N ASN A 142 6.30 6.92 11.96
CA ASN A 142 7.56 7.44 11.45
C ASN A 142 8.57 6.31 11.23
N VAL A 143 9.40 6.44 10.20
CA VAL A 143 10.63 5.66 10.02
C VAL A 143 11.81 6.59 9.77
N TYR A 144 12.87 6.39 10.54
CA TYR A 144 14.17 7.02 10.34
C TYR A 144 15.20 5.97 9.96
N CYS A 145 16.07 6.29 8.99
CA CYS A 145 17.13 5.39 8.57
C CYS A 145 18.44 6.16 8.34
N SER A 146 19.48 5.75 9.06
CA SER A 146 20.84 6.30 8.95
C SER A 146 21.84 5.35 9.59
N ASP A 147 23.13 5.60 9.42
CA ASP A 147 24.18 4.95 10.20
C ASP A 147 24.37 5.73 11.50
N PHE A 148 23.52 5.48 12.51
CA PHE A 148 23.47 6.30 13.73
C PHE A 148 24.69 6.09 14.61
N ASP A 149 25.26 4.89 14.62
CA ASP A 149 26.45 4.55 15.41
C ASP A 149 27.78 4.63 14.64
N SER A 150 27.74 4.92 13.33
CA SER A 150 28.91 5.05 12.43
C SER A 150 29.65 3.72 12.19
N THR A 151 28.92 2.61 12.16
CA THR A 151 29.44 1.27 11.89
C THR A 151 29.54 0.95 10.40
N GLY A 152 28.97 1.78 9.53
CA GLY A 152 28.84 1.54 8.09
C GLY A 152 27.62 0.70 7.70
N THR A 153 26.76 0.34 8.67
CA THR A 153 25.47 -0.30 8.43
C THR A 153 24.32 0.66 8.67
N LEU A 154 23.18 0.43 8.02
CA LEU A 154 21.99 1.26 8.21
C LEU A 154 21.18 0.77 9.41
N ASP A 155 20.87 1.71 10.29
CA ASP A 155 19.98 1.55 11.43
C ASP A 155 18.58 2.07 11.09
N ILE A 156 17.57 1.26 11.34
CA ILE A 156 16.17 1.60 11.08
C ILE A 156 15.47 1.82 12.42
N VAL A 157 14.89 2.99 12.61
CA VAL A 157 14.19 3.36 13.83
C VAL A 157 12.76 3.74 13.50
N LEU A 158 11.81 2.91 13.94
CA LEU A 158 10.38 3.21 13.87
C LEU A 158 9.98 4.04 15.09
N ALA A 159 9.10 5.01 14.90
CA ALA A 159 8.66 5.91 15.95
C ALA A 159 7.18 6.31 15.82
N TYR A 160 6.59 6.69 16.95
CA TYR A 160 5.21 7.15 17.03
C TYR A 160 5.09 8.26 18.09
N TYR A 161 3.97 8.99 18.06
CA TYR A 161 3.69 10.03 19.04
C TYR A 161 2.98 9.46 20.26
N LEU A 162 3.63 9.54 21.43
CA LEU A 162 2.98 9.39 22.72
C LEU A 162 2.67 10.79 23.26
N ASP A 163 1.39 11.12 23.35
CA ASP A 163 0.90 12.48 23.54
C ASP A 163 1.47 13.47 22.51
N LYS A 164 2.49 14.25 22.87
CA LYS A 164 3.19 15.22 22.02
C LYS A 164 4.62 14.79 21.68
N ASP A 165 5.13 13.77 22.34
CA ASP A 165 6.53 13.38 22.29
C ASP A 165 6.70 12.24 21.29
N LEU A 166 7.64 12.41 20.36
CA LEU A 166 8.01 11.38 19.40
C LEU A 166 8.93 10.39 20.12
N VAL A 167 8.52 9.13 20.20
CA VAL A 167 9.24 8.08 20.94
C VAL A 167 9.49 6.85 20.05
N PRO A 168 10.55 6.08 20.30
CA PRO A 168 10.82 4.86 19.52
C PRO A 168 9.78 3.78 19.80
N VAL A 169 9.49 2.97 18.78
CA VAL A 169 8.65 1.76 18.92
C VAL A 169 9.36 0.68 19.74
N ARG A 170 10.69 0.57 19.58
CA ARG A 170 11.49 -0.47 20.22
C ARG A 170 11.94 -0.02 21.61
N GLY A 171 11.94 -0.97 22.53
CA GLY A 171 12.49 -0.77 23.88
C GLY A 171 14.02 -0.62 23.86
N ARG A 172 14.56 -0.33 25.04
CA ARG A 172 16.00 -0.07 25.25
C ARG A 172 16.88 -1.22 24.77
N ASP A 173 16.55 -2.46 25.12
CA ASP A 173 17.40 -3.63 24.83
C ASP A 173 17.59 -3.82 23.32
N CYS A 174 16.50 -3.98 22.57
CA CYS A 174 16.57 -4.12 21.11
C CYS A 174 17.22 -2.91 20.43
N SER A 175 16.94 -1.70 20.92
CA SER A 175 17.57 -0.49 20.38
C SER A 175 19.08 -0.49 20.62
N SER A 176 19.54 -0.96 21.78
CA SER A 176 20.96 -1.03 22.12
C SER A 176 21.73 -2.18 21.46
N GLU A 177 21.04 -3.27 21.10
CA GLU A 177 21.62 -4.34 20.28
C GLU A 177 21.96 -3.84 18.87
N GLN A 178 21.11 -2.96 18.33
CA GLN A 178 21.33 -2.31 17.04
C GLN A 178 22.31 -1.14 17.15
N MET A 179 22.18 -0.31 18.19
CA MET A 179 22.96 0.91 18.40
C MET A 179 23.60 0.92 19.81
N PRO A 180 24.82 0.34 19.98
CA PRO A 180 25.42 0.12 21.31
C PRO A 180 25.60 1.38 22.18
N PHE A 181 25.73 2.56 21.56
CA PHE A 181 25.86 3.84 22.28
C PHE A 181 24.66 4.15 23.19
N ILE A 182 23.49 3.55 22.92
CA ILE A 182 22.29 3.72 23.75
C ILE A 182 22.52 3.22 25.17
N THR A 183 23.29 2.14 25.36
CA THR A 183 23.58 1.62 26.71
C THR A 183 24.39 2.61 27.55
N GLU A 184 25.33 3.33 26.92
CA GLU A 184 26.15 4.33 27.60
C GLU A 184 25.37 5.62 27.88
N LYS A 185 24.51 6.02 26.94
CA LYS A 185 23.72 7.26 27.02
C LYS A 185 22.51 7.13 27.95
N PHE A 186 21.88 5.96 28.01
CA PHE A 186 20.72 5.66 28.85
C PHE A 186 20.99 4.36 29.65
N PRO A 187 21.65 4.46 30.82
CA PRO A 187 22.05 3.30 31.60
C PRO A 187 20.88 2.47 32.14
N THR A 188 19.71 3.08 32.40
CA THR A 188 18.53 2.39 32.92
C THR A 188 17.36 2.38 31.92
N PHE A 189 16.40 1.47 32.11
CA PHE A 189 15.15 1.45 31.33
C PHE A 189 14.27 2.68 31.60
N GLU A 190 14.35 3.24 32.79
CA GLU A 190 13.63 4.46 33.18
C GLU A 190 14.17 5.66 32.38
N ASP A 191 15.49 5.85 32.35
CA ASP A 191 16.12 6.94 31.58
C ASP A 191 15.77 6.87 30.09
N PHE A 192 15.72 5.66 29.51
CA PHE A 192 15.36 5.48 28.11
C PHE A 192 13.86 5.70 27.86
N GLY A 193 13.01 5.27 28.79
CA GLY A 193 11.54 5.39 28.68
C GLY A 193 11.04 6.82 28.78
N GLU A 194 11.79 7.70 29.45
CA GLU A 194 11.48 9.14 29.53
C GLU A 194 12.07 9.96 28.36
N ALA A 195 12.97 9.37 27.57
CA ALA A 195 13.65 10.07 26.50
C ALA A 195 12.83 10.13 25.20
N THR A 196 12.84 11.29 24.56
CA THR A 196 12.29 11.48 23.22
C THR A 196 13.25 10.92 22.16
N LEU A 197 12.72 10.64 20.97
CA LEU A 197 13.52 10.14 19.86
C LEU A 197 14.67 11.08 19.45
N PRO A 198 14.49 12.42 19.37
CA PRO A 198 15.60 13.34 19.13
C PRO A 198 16.64 13.32 20.25
N GLU A 199 16.23 13.16 21.52
CA GLU A 199 17.17 13.01 22.62
C GLU A 199 17.96 11.70 22.52
N ILE A 200 17.35 10.62 22.01
CA ILE A 200 18.02 9.34 21.79
C ILE A 200 19.03 9.42 20.64
N LEU A 201 18.57 9.81 19.45
CA LEU A 201 19.35 9.76 18.20
C LEU A 201 20.30 10.96 18.02
N GLY A 202 20.05 12.08 18.71
CA GLY A 202 20.81 13.32 18.56
C GLY A 202 20.70 13.92 17.16
N ASP A 203 21.68 14.75 16.78
CA ASP A 203 21.63 15.58 15.57
C ASP A 203 21.50 14.79 14.25
N LYS A 204 21.92 13.52 14.23
CA LYS A 204 21.86 12.65 13.03
C LYS A 204 20.43 12.44 12.53
N ILE A 205 19.42 12.58 13.40
CA ILE A 205 18.01 12.49 13.00
C ILE A 205 17.67 13.51 11.90
N ASN A 206 18.25 14.72 11.96
CA ASN A 206 17.96 15.82 11.03
C ASN A 206 18.50 15.60 9.61
N THR A 207 19.42 14.65 9.43
CA THR A 207 20.03 14.30 8.14
C THR A 207 19.72 12.87 7.71
N SER A 208 18.91 12.16 8.49
CA SER A 208 18.53 10.78 8.21
C SER A 208 17.45 10.72 7.12
N LEU A 209 17.36 9.58 6.43
CA LEU A 209 16.19 9.30 5.62
C LEU A 209 14.98 9.23 6.56
N HIS A 210 13.94 9.99 6.26
CA HIS A 210 12.73 10.06 7.09
C HIS A 210 11.49 9.94 6.21
N TYR A 211 10.60 9.01 6.57
CA TYR A 211 9.26 8.92 6.00
C TYR A 211 8.19 8.87 7.10
N GLU A 212 7.00 9.33 6.72
CA GLU A 212 5.83 9.41 7.59
C GLU A 212 4.64 8.73 6.92
N ALA A 213 4.01 7.76 7.59
CA ALA A 213 2.68 7.28 7.21
C ALA A 213 1.63 8.05 8.02
N LYS A 214 0.60 8.53 7.32
CA LYS A 214 -0.52 9.32 7.84
C LYS A 214 -1.85 8.57 7.78
N LEU A 215 -1.93 7.50 6.99
CA LEU A 215 -3.16 6.74 6.78
C LEU A 215 -2.87 5.23 6.69
N PHE A 216 -3.56 4.44 7.52
CA PHE A 216 -3.51 2.97 7.50
C PHE A 216 -4.82 2.30 7.09
N ALA A 217 -5.90 3.07 6.90
CA ALA A 217 -7.14 2.50 6.41
C ALA A 217 -7.01 2.03 4.96
N SER A 218 -7.60 0.88 4.63
CA SER A 218 -7.95 0.54 3.25
C SER A 218 -9.13 1.42 2.82
N VAL A 219 -9.12 1.92 1.59
CA VAL A 219 -10.06 2.97 1.15
C VAL A 219 -10.69 2.65 -0.20
N TYR A 220 -11.92 3.12 -0.36
CA TYR A 220 -12.52 3.44 -1.65
C TYR A 220 -12.12 4.88 -2.01
N LEU A 221 -11.76 5.10 -3.26
CA LEU A 221 -11.31 6.35 -3.80
C LEU A 221 -12.25 6.73 -4.96
N GLU A 222 -13.19 7.62 -4.66
CA GLU A 222 -14.19 8.12 -5.61
C GLU A 222 -13.55 9.19 -6.48
N ASN A 223 -13.65 9.04 -7.79
CA ASN A 223 -13.29 10.09 -8.73
C ASN A 223 -14.39 11.14 -8.76
N THR A 224 -14.01 12.41 -8.69
CA THR A 224 -14.97 13.53 -8.72
C THR A 224 -14.84 14.36 -10.00
N GLY A 225 -14.10 13.83 -10.99
CA GLY A 225 -13.66 14.51 -12.21
C GLY A 225 -12.59 15.59 -12.00
N THR A 226 -12.48 16.19 -10.81
CA THR A 226 -11.45 17.21 -10.52
C THR A 226 -10.33 16.72 -9.60
N GLY A 227 -10.62 15.71 -8.80
CA GLY A 227 -9.73 15.07 -7.83
C GLY A 227 -10.43 13.85 -7.24
N PHE A 228 -9.99 13.41 -6.07
CA PHE A 228 -10.55 12.22 -5.44
C PHE A 228 -11.09 12.48 -4.03
N GLU A 229 -12.23 11.85 -3.72
CA GLU A 229 -12.74 11.72 -2.36
C GLU A 229 -12.35 10.36 -1.77
N ILE A 230 -11.94 10.36 -0.49
CA ILE A 230 -11.37 9.18 0.18
C ILE A 230 -12.37 8.66 1.21
N HIS A 231 -12.87 7.46 0.98
CA HIS A 231 -13.85 6.80 1.85
C HIS A 231 -13.24 5.55 2.50
N PRO A 232 -13.11 5.49 3.83
CA PRO A 232 -12.66 4.28 4.50
C PRO A 232 -13.58 3.09 4.21
N LEU A 233 -13.01 1.95 3.82
CA LEU A 233 -13.79 0.71 3.72
C LEU A 233 -14.33 0.27 5.10
N PRO A 234 -15.39 -0.55 5.15
CA PRO A 234 -16.00 -1.00 6.40
C PRO A 234 -15.01 -1.64 7.38
N THR A 235 -15.32 -1.61 8.68
CA THR A 235 -14.46 -2.11 9.76
C THR A 235 -13.86 -3.50 9.51
N LEU A 236 -14.62 -4.43 8.91
CA LEU A 236 -14.14 -5.78 8.61
C LEU A 236 -12.99 -5.80 7.57
N ALA A 237 -12.94 -4.82 6.66
CA ALA A 237 -11.84 -4.64 5.72
C ALA A 237 -10.58 -4.03 6.36
N GLN A 238 -10.68 -3.55 7.60
CA GLN A 238 -9.60 -2.91 8.35
C GLN A 238 -8.90 -3.88 9.33
N LEU A 239 -9.33 -5.14 9.39
CA LEU A 239 -8.83 -6.09 10.39
C LEU A 239 -7.39 -6.55 10.15
N SER A 240 -6.88 -6.43 8.92
CA SER A 240 -5.50 -6.76 8.57
C SER A 240 -5.11 -6.16 7.23
N ALA A 241 -3.89 -6.46 6.77
CA ALA A 241 -3.40 -6.07 5.46
C ALA A 241 -4.33 -6.59 4.36
N VAL A 242 -4.69 -5.74 3.39
CA VAL A 242 -5.41 -6.11 2.18
C VAL A 242 -4.42 -6.13 1.02
N THR A 243 -3.98 -7.31 0.61
CA THR A 243 -2.98 -7.49 -0.46
C THR A 243 -3.60 -7.95 -1.78
N SER A 244 -4.89 -8.32 -1.75
CA SER A 244 -5.65 -8.72 -2.93
C SER A 244 -7.06 -8.17 -2.86
N ILE A 245 -7.50 -7.62 -4.00
CA ILE A 245 -8.83 -7.08 -4.23
C ILE A 245 -9.28 -7.61 -5.59
N ILE A 246 -10.51 -8.12 -5.66
CA ILE A 246 -11.13 -8.56 -6.91
C ILE A 246 -12.48 -7.85 -7.01
N PRO A 247 -12.62 -6.86 -7.92
CA PRO A 247 -13.92 -6.29 -8.26
C PRO A 247 -14.65 -7.17 -9.28
N HIS A 248 -15.90 -7.49 -9.01
CA HIS A 248 -16.81 -8.15 -9.95
C HIS A 248 -18.25 -8.09 -9.44
N ASP A 249 -19.24 -8.04 -10.33
CA ASP A 249 -20.64 -8.32 -10.00
C ASP A 249 -20.82 -9.82 -9.71
N PHE A 250 -20.66 -10.23 -8.44
CA PHE A 250 -20.69 -11.63 -8.04
C PHE A 250 -22.12 -12.13 -7.83
N ASN A 251 -23.04 -11.24 -7.47
CA ASN A 251 -24.44 -11.56 -7.17
C ASN A 251 -25.39 -11.37 -8.38
N GLY A 252 -24.94 -10.73 -9.45
CA GLY A 252 -25.69 -10.48 -10.67
C GLY A 252 -26.72 -9.35 -10.55
N ASP A 253 -26.58 -8.45 -9.58
CA ASP A 253 -27.47 -7.30 -9.39
C ASP A 253 -27.11 -6.09 -10.26
N GLY A 254 -25.96 -6.15 -10.94
CA GLY A 254 -25.46 -5.09 -11.81
C GLY A 254 -24.55 -4.08 -11.11
N HIS A 255 -24.21 -4.29 -9.83
CA HIS A 255 -23.29 -3.48 -9.05
C HIS A 255 -21.98 -4.24 -8.80
N THR A 256 -20.87 -3.51 -8.69
CA THR A 256 -19.57 -4.13 -8.46
C THR A 256 -19.39 -4.51 -7.00
N ASP A 257 -19.32 -5.82 -6.72
CA ASP A 257 -18.93 -6.36 -5.42
C ASP A 257 -17.40 -6.51 -5.31
N LEU A 258 -16.90 -6.75 -4.09
CA LEU A 258 -15.49 -6.97 -3.82
C LEU A 258 -15.23 -8.29 -3.09
N VAL A 259 -14.21 -9.01 -3.55
CA VAL A 259 -13.53 -10.04 -2.75
C VAL A 259 -12.18 -9.50 -2.28
N LEU A 260 -12.00 -9.40 -0.96
CA LEU A 260 -10.78 -8.97 -0.31
C LEU A 260 -10.07 -10.13 0.38
N ALA A 261 -8.74 -10.16 0.29
CA ALA A 261 -7.90 -11.10 1.02
C ALA A 261 -6.53 -10.48 1.31
N GLY A 262 -5.83 -11.01 2.31
CA GLY A 262 -4.48 -10.56 2.63
C GLY A 262 -3.92 -11.22 3.88
N ASN A 263 -3.44 -10.40 4.81
CA ASN A 263 -2.51 -10.70 5.91
C ASN A 263 -1.04 -10.41 5.59
N MET A 264 -0.27 -10.19 6.65
CA MET A 264 1.16 -9.97 6.62
C MET A 264 1.81 -10.71 7.79
N TYR A 265 2.40 -11.87 7.49
CA TYR A 265 3.03 -12.72 8.52
C TYR A 265 4.51 -12.40 8.76
N GLN A 266 5.15 -11.74 7.79
CA GLN A 266 6.53 -11.30 7.90
C GLN A 266 6.54 -10.00 8.68
N THR A 267 6.87 -10.09 9.96
CA THR A 267 6.99 -8.95 10.86
C THR A 267 8.33 -9.00 11.57
N GLU A 268 8.82 -7.82 11.97
CA GLU A 268 9.98 -7.69 12.84
C GLU A 268 9.74 -8.37 14.19
N VAL A 269 10.85 -8.70 14.88
CA VAL A 269 10.79 -9.16 16.27
C VAL A 269 10.03 -8.12 17.11
N GLU A 270 9.17 -8.60 18.01
CA GLU A 270 8.22 -7.81 18.83
C GLU A 270 7.00 -7.21 18.12
N THR A 271 6.85 -7.39 16.81
CA THR A 271 5.62 -6.99 16.09
C THR A 271 4.77 -8.21 15.82
N SER A 272 3.53 -8.21 16.35
CA SER A 272 2.55 -9.24 16.06
C SER A 272 2.21 -9.25 14.58
N ARG A 273 1.94 -10.43 14.04
CA ARG A 273 1.49 -10.59 12.64
C ARG A 273 0.17 -9.87 12.44
N ALA A 274 -0.02 -9.34 11.24
CA ALA A 274 -1.34 -8.95 10.78
C ALA A 274 -1.98 -10.22 10.20
N ASP A 275 -2.81 -10.93 10.97
CA ASP A 275 -3.34 -12.26 10.61
C ASP A 275 -4.86 -12.42 10.75
N ALA A 276 -5.58 -11.32 10.92
CA ALA A 276 -7.02 -11.33 11.17
C ALA A 276 -7.89 -11.23 9.90
N ASN A 277 -7.32 -11.16 8.70
CA ASN A 277 -8.08 -11.25 7.45
C ASN A 277 -8.33 -12.73 7.12
N LEU A 278 -9.61 -13.15 7.15
CA LEU A 278 -10.03 -14.51 6.87
C LEU A 278 -10.60 -14.67 5.46
N GLY A 279 -10.39 -13.70 4.58
CA GLY A 279 -11.20 -13.47 3.38
C GLY A 279 -12.47 -12.67 3.74
N LEU A 280 -12.80 -11.70 2.90
CA LEU A 280 -13.97 -10.85 3.08
C LEU A 280 -14.66 -10.64 1.74
N PHE A 281 -15.99 -10.79 1.75
CA PHE A 281 -16.85 -10.41 0.64
C PHE A 281 -17.55 -9.11 1.00
N LEU A 282 -17.60 -8.15 0.09
CA LEU A 282 -18.33 -6.90 0.25
C LEU A 282 -19.33 -6.79 -0.90
N THR A 283 -20.61 -6.60 -0.60
CA THR A 283 -21.61 -6.27 -1.62
C THR A 283 -21.58 -4.77 -1.92
N GLY A 284 -21.52 -4.40 -3.20
CA GLY A 284 -21.63 -3.00 -3.63
C GLY A 284 -23.08 -2.58 -3.81
N ASP A 285 -23.41 -1.33 -3.51
CA ASP A 285 -24.75 -0.77 -3.77
C ASP A 285 -24.84 0.03 -5.09
N GLY A 286 -23.72 0.14 -5.83
CA GLY A 286 -23.61 0.95 -7.03
C GLY A 286 -23.64 2.45 -6.76
N HIS A 287 -23.33 2.89 -5.54
CA HIS A 287 -23.18 4.28 -5.14
C HIS A 287 -21.91 4.46 -4.28
N GLY A 288 -20.90 3.61 -4.49
CA GLY A 288 -19.63 3.63 -3.75
C GLY A 288 -19.73 3.10 -2.31
N ASN A 289 -20.87 2.56 -1.86
CA ASN A 289 -20.98 1.94 -0.53
C ASN A 289 -20.82 0.43 -0.60
N PHE A 290 -20.17 -0.11 0.44
CA PHE A 290 -19.88 -1.52 0.56
C PHE A 290 -20.43 -2.10 1.85
N GLU A 291 -21.26 -3.14 1.76
CA GLU A 291 -21.74 -3.88 2.94
C GLU A 291 -20.95 -5.18 3.11
N PRO A 292 -20.32 -5.43 4.28
CA PRO A 292 -19.54 -6.63 4.48
C PRO A 292 -20.41 -7.85 4.75
N MET A 293 -20.05 -8.96 4.10
CA MET A 293 -20.63 -10.27 4.32
C MET A 293 -19.56 -11.22 4.89
N GLU A 294 -19.85 -11.80 6.06
CA GLU A 294 -18.93 -12.75 6.68
C GLU A 294 -18.79 -14.04 5.86
N TRP A 295 -17.65 -14.71 6.00
CA TRP A 295 -17.33 -15.96 5.31
C TRP A 295 -18.32 -17.10 5.58
N THR A 296 -19.06 -17.06 6.69
CA THR A 296 -20.12 -18.02 7.00
C THR A 296 -21.36 -17.86 6.11
N GLN A 297 -21.56 -16.66 5.55
CA GLN A 297 -22.64 -16.33 4.63
C GLN A 297 -22.16 -16.37 3.18
N SER A 298 -21.03 -15.75 2.87
CA SER A 298 -20.48 -15.68 1.50
C SER A 298 -19.84 -16.98 1.03
N GLY A 299 -19.43 -17.85 1.98
CA GLY A 299 -18.65 -19.06 1.68
C GLY A 299 -17.19 -18.79 1.29
N PHE A 300 -16.76 -17.52 1.30
CA PHE A 300 -15.38 -17.14 0.98
C PHE A 300 -14.51 -17.10 2.25
N PHE A 301 -13.82 -18.20 2.53
CA PHE A 301 -12.90 -18.33 3.66
C PHE A 301 -11.46 -18.56 3.19
N ALA A 302 -10.67 -17.50 3.17
CA ALA A 302 -9.29 -17.45 2.68
C ALA A 302 -8.29 -17.03 3.79
N PRO A 303 -8.11 -17.82 4.86
CA PRO A 303 -7.16 -17.52 5.93
C PRO A 303 -5.71 -17.76 5.49
N GLY A 304 -4.76 -17.28 6.29
CA GLY A 304 -3.34 -17.46 6.02
C GLY A 304 -2.72 -16.22 5.39
N ASP A 305 -1.43 -16.30 5.05
CA ASP A 305 -0.68 -15.20 4.43
C ASP A 305 -0.98 -15.11 2.93
N VAL A 306 -2.16 -14.60 2.57
CA VAL A 306 -2.56 -14.42 1.16
C VAL A 306 -1.68 -13.36 0.52
N LYS A 307 -1.11 -13.67 -0.65
CA LYS A 307 -0.27 -12.72 -1.40
C LYS A 307 -0.96 -12.18 -2.63
N ASP A 308 -1.85 -12.96 -3.24
CA ASP A 308 -2.65 -12.51 -4.36
C ASP A 308 -3.86 -13.43 -4.60
N ALA A 309 -4.88 -12.92 -5.27
CA ALA A 309 -5.98 -13.72 -5.79
C ALA A 309 -6.41 -13.24 -7.18
N ARG A 310 -6.90 -14.17 -8.01
CA ARG A 310 -7.39 -13.87 -9.36
C ARG A 310 -8.72 -14.55 -9.62
N PHE A 311 -9.60 -13.81 -10.31
CA PHE A 311 -10.85 -14.32 -10.81
C PHE A 311 -10.70 -14.77 -12.26
N LEU A 312 -11.06 -16.01 -12.53
CA LEU A 312 -10.81 -16.71 -13.79
C LEU A 312 -12.13 -17.19 -14.38
N ASN A 313 -12.27 -17.00 -15.69
CA ASN A 313 -13.38 -17.52 -16.50
C ASN A 313 -14.78 -17.12 -15.99
N GLY A 314 -14.88 -15.98 -15.29
CA GLY A 314 -16.13 -15.48 -14.72
C GLY A 314 -16.75 -16.37 -13.63
N LYS A 315 -15.99 -17.31 -13.05
CA LYS A 315 -16.56 -18.31 -12.12
C LYS A 315 -15.65 -18.80 -11.01
N ILE A 316 -14.33 -18.61 -11.11
CA ILE A 316 -13.36 -19.26 -10.21
C ILE A 316 -12.47 -18.20 -9.59
N VAL A 317 -12.41 -18.15 -8.26
CA VAL A 317 -11.41 -17.37 -7.53
C VAL A 317 -10.28 -18.30 -7.11
N VAL A 318 -9.05 -18.01 -7.54
CA VAL A 318 -7.83 -18.72 -7.14
C VAL A 318 -7.04 -17.83 -6.20
N VAL A 319 -6.71 -18.33 -5.00
CA VAL A 319 -6.01 -17.58 -3.95
C VAL A 319 -4.64 -18.20 -3.70
N ALA A 320 -3.58 -17.41 -3.91
CA ALA A 320 -2.21 -17.77 -3.64
C ALA A 320 -1.81 -17.37 -2.20
N ARG A 321 -1.29 -18.32 -1.45
CA ARG A 321 -0.86 -18.13 -0.05
C ARG A 321 0.60 -18.46 0.09
N ASN A 322 1.32 -17.62 0.82
CA ASN A 322 2.73 -17.84 1.06
C ASN A 322 2.94 -19.07 1.95
N ASN A 323 3.84 -19.97 1.52
CA ASN A 323 4.17 -21.21 2.21
C ASN A 323 2.95 -22.09 2.59
N ASP A 324 1.88 -22.08 1.79
CA ASP A 324 0.69 -22.88 2.01
C ASP A 324 0.04 -23.26 0.66
N ARG A 325 -0.95 -24.16 0.67
CA ARG A 325 -1.70 -24.57 -0.52
C ARG A 325 -2.53 -23.42 -1.10
N THR A 326 -2.60 -23.37 -2.42
CA THR A 326 -3.56 -22.55 -3.17
C THR A 326 -4.99 -22.96 -2.81
N LEU A 327 -5.87 -21.97 -2.60
CA LEU A 327 -7.30 -22.20 -2.44
C LEU A 327 -8.02 -21.89 -3.74
N VAL A 328 -9.11 -22.61 -4.01
CA VAL A 328 -9.93 -22.42 -5.22
C VAL A 328 -11.39 -22.40 -4.80
N PHE A 329 -12.06 -21.29 -5.09
CA PHE A 329 -13.47 -21.08 -4.85
C PHE A 329 -14.19 -21.05 -6.19
N ARG A 330 -15.42 -21.57 -6.22
CA ARG A 330 -16.27 -21.54 -7.41
C ARG A 330 -17.54 -20.79 -7.05
N LEU A 331 -17.89 -19.80 -7.87
CA LEU A 331 -19.16 -19.11 -7.77
C LEU A 331 -20.31 -20.11 -7.98
N SER A 332 -21.19 -20.21 -6.99
CA SER A 332 -22.39 -21.04 -7.07
C SER A 332 -23.52 -20.22 -7.68
N LYS A 333 -24.31 -20.83 -8.58
CA LYS A 333 -25.52 -20.20 -9.11
C LYS A 333 -26.70 -20.22 -8.12
N GLU A 334 -26.57 -20.94 -7.00
CA GLU A 334 -27.67 -21.28 -6.09
C GLU A 334 -27.57 -20.54 -4.74
N ALA A 335 -26.56 -19.72 -4.53
CA ALA A 335 -26.36 -18.98 -3.29
C ALA A 335 -25.92 -17.56 -3.62
N LEU A 336 -26.91 -16.67 -3.75
CA LEU A 336 -26.91 -15.25 -3.37
C LEU A 336 -28.37 -14.85 -3.21
#